data_AF-X0WI87-F1
#
_entry.id   AF-X0WI87-F1
#
_cell.length_a   1.000
_cell.length_b   1.000
_cell.length_c   1.000
_cell.angle_alpha   90.00
_cell.angle_beta   90.00
_cell.angle_gamma   90.00
#
_symmetry.space_group_name_H-M   'P 1'
#
loop_
_entity.id
_entity.type
_entity.pdbx_description
1 polymer ?
#
loop_
_entity_poly.entity_id
_entity_poly.type
_entity_poly.pdbx_seq_one_letter_code
_entity_poly.pdbx_strand_id
1 'polypeptide(L)'
;FGDEDDAVVVVEGPGRESVVPVLEELSSVLSREDQLFHAVLHEVDLSKIRAKGLHYLSLEELRQLERFQDRIQAILDGAWSQLNLGNMLAAINYRLCGGQGHPDNQLRADAELEVARIADSLLMSLTGRGRYRSPLQEMNDSIITLSQVESEYLLTNEGRLGFVLLRMSDDKDQFARGSRAIRELRRLIAQVQARFPEAKIGLTGLPVMENDEMRASQRDTIQAGIVSLVGVACLFIAGFGGLRHPLMTVAALLLAIAWSLGYATLAV
;
A
#
# COMPACT_ATOMS: atom_id res chain seq x y z
N PHE A 1 -9.88 1.55 -13.94
CA PHE A 1 -10.53 2.78 -13.46
C PHE A 1 -11.97 2.71 -13.92
N GLY A 2 -12.87 2.27 -13.04
CA GLY A 2 -14.28 2.04 -13.39
C GLY A 2 -15.03 1.49 -12.19
N ASP A 3 -16.19 2.12 -11.91
CA ASP A 3 -17.39 1.72 -11.15
C ASP A 3 -17.31 0.92 -9.84
N GLU A 4 -16.14 0.47 -9.40
CA GLU A 4 -15.99 -0.30 -8.16
C GLU A 4 -15.57 0.62 -7.02
N ASP A 5 -16.32 0.58 -5.93
CA ASP A 5 -16.08 1.42 -4.77
C ASP A 5 -14.83 0.96 -4.01
N ASP A 6 -13.84 1.86 -3.93
CA ASP A 6 -12.57 1.61 -3.24
C ASP A 6 -12.74 1.77 -1.72
N ALA A 7 -12.36 0.74 -0.96
CA ALA A 7 -12.22 0.77 0.49
C ALA A 7 -10.73 0.71 0.88
N VAL A 8 -10.39 1.39 1.97
CA VAL A 8 -9.01 1.50 2.46
C VAL A 8 -8.97 1.10 3.91
N VAL A 9 -8.18 0.07 4.21
CA VAL A 9 -7.84 -0.31 5.59
C VAL A 9 -6.51 0.33 5.94
N VAL A 10 -6.48 0.99 7.09
CA VAL A 10 -5.29 1.68 7.60
C VAL A 10 -4.82 0.95 8.84
N VAL A 11 -3.54 0.61 8.92
CA VAL A 11 -2.92 -0.01 10.09
C VAL A 11 -1.91 0.97 10.68
N GLU A 12 -2.05 1.30 11.96
CA GLU A 12 -1.11 2.14 12.70
C GLU A 12 -0.40 1.30 13.76
N GLY A 13 0.93 1.36 13.82
CA GLY A 13 1.75 0.63 14.79
C GLY A 13 3.03 1.37 15.16
N PRO A 14 3.80 0.86 16.15
CA PRO A 14 5.01 1.50 16.64
C PRO A 14 6.17 1.52 15.62
N GLY A 15 6.13 0.65 14.61
CA GLY A 15 7.13 0.61 13.53
C GLY A 15 6.87 -0.51 12.52
N ARG A 16 7.70 -0.56 11.48
CA ARG A 16 7.53 -1.47 10.32
C ARG A 16 7.40 -2.94 10.71
N GLU A 17 8.19 -3.40 11.69
CA GLU A 17 8.18 -4.80 12.15
C GLU A 17 6.84 -5.21 12.78
N SER A 18 6.08 -4.26 13.31
CA SER A 18 4.74 -4.51 13.88
C SER A 18 3.65 -4.38 12.83
N VAL A 19 3.79 -3.47 11.86
CA VAL A 19 2.77 -3.18 10.84
C VAL A 19 2.75 -4.24 9.73
N VAL A 20 3.92 -4.69 9.25
CA VAL A 20 4.01 -5.62 8.11
C VAL A 20 3.28 -6.95 8.35
N PRO A 21 3.46 -7.65 9.51
CA PRO A 21 2.72 -8.89 9.78
C PRO A 21 1.20 -8.71 9.79
N VAL A 22 0.72 -7.53 10.22
CA VAL A 22 -0.72 -7.20 10.24
C VAL A 22 -1.24 -7.01 8.82
N LEU A 23 -0.47 -6.33 7.95
CA LEU A 23 -0.83 -6.15 6.54
C LEU A 23 -0.89 -7.48 5.79
N GLU A 24 0.09 -8.36 6.00
CA GLU A 24 0.12 -9.70 5.40
C GLU A 24 -1.08 -10.55 5.85
N GLU A 25 -1.40 -10.55 7.14
CA GLU A 25 -2.56 -11.28 7.67
C GLU A 25 -3.87 -10.70 7.13
N LEU A 26 -4.05 -9.37 7.14
CA LEU A 26 -5.22 -8.72 6.57
C LEU A 26 -5.39 -9.08 5.10
N SER A 27 -4.32 -9.02 4.30
CA SER A 27 -4.40 -9.41 2.90
C SER A 27 -4.75 -10.89 2.75
N SER A 28 -4.14 -11.79 3.53
CA SER A 28 -4.44 -13.23 3.43
C SER A 28 -5.89 -13.53 3.76
N VAL A 29 -6.45 -12.87 4.78
CA VAL A 29 -7.84 -13.06 5.20
C VAL A 29 -8.80 -12.47 4.18
N LEU A 30 -8.54 -11.26 3.68
CA LEU A 30 -9.39 -10.60 2.70
C LEU A 30 -9.37 -11.29 1.34
N SER A 31 -8.21 -11.81 0.90
CA SER A 31 -8.07 -12.58 -0.33
C SER A 31 -8.71 -13.98 -0.26
N ARG A 32 -9.19 -14.45 0.90
CA ARG A 32 -9.97 -15.70 0.97
C ARG A 32 -11.45 -15.48 0.67
N GLU A 33 -11.93 -14.25 0.79
CA GLU A 33 -13.33 -13.88 0.56
C GLU A 33 -13.50 -13.20 -0.81
N ASP A 34 -13.07 -13.91 -1.86
CA ASP A 34 -13.13 -13.46 -3.27
C ASP A 34 -14.55 -13.15 -3.76
N GLN A 35 -15.60 -13.56 -3.04
CA GLN A 35 -16.99 -13.26 -3.39
C GLN A 35 -17.43 -11.86 -2.95
N LEU A 36 -16.74 -11.25 -1.98
CA LEU A 36 -17.10 -9.95 -1.40
C LEU A 36 -16.05 -8.88 -1.69
N PHE A 37 -14.79 -9.30 -1.85
CA PHE A 37 -13.66 -8.40 -2.02
C PHE A 37 -12.88 -8.76 -3.29
N HIS A 38 -12.49 -7.74 -4.04
CA HIS A 38 -11.68 -7.83 -5.24
C HIS A 38 -10.49 -6.87 -5.14
N ALA A 39 -9.45 -7.16 -5.92
CA ALA A 39 -8.27 -6.28 -6.05
C ALA A 39 -7.66 -5.85 -4.70
N VAL A 40 -7.49 -6.81 -3.77
CA VAL A 40 -6.82 -6.56 -2.48
C VAL A 40 -5.34 -6.30 -2.74
N LEU A 41 -4.90 -5.07 -2.50
CA LEU A 41 -3.55 -4.58 -2.73
C LEU A 41 -2.96 -4.09 -1.41
N HIS A 42 -2.02 -4.86 -0.86
CA HIS A 42 -1.27 -4.53 0.36
C HIS A 42 0.21 -4.21 0.08
N GLU A 43 0.71 -4.68 -1.06
CA GLU A 43 2.10 -4.55 -1.49
C GLU A 43 2.14 -4.22 -2.98
N VAL A 44 3.06 -3.33 -3.38
CA VAL A 44 3.37 -3.13 -4.78
C VAL A 44 4.45 -4.14 -5.15
N ASP A 45 4.06 -5.24 -5.80
CA ASP A 45 4.99 -6.20 -6.36
C ASP A 45 5.73 -5.58 -7.56
N LEU A 46 6.86 -4.95 -7.26
CA LEU A 46 7.73 -4.34 -8.26
C LEU A 46 8.59 -5.39 -8.98
N SER A 47 8.52 -6.68 -8.63
CA SER A 47 9.29 -7.75 -9.29
C SER A 47 9.02 -7.82 -10.79
N LYS A 48 7.76 -7.58 -11.20
CA LYS A 48 7.38 -7.53 -12.63
C LYS A 48 7.97 -6.33 -13.35
N ILE A 49 8.15 -5.21 -12.65
CA ILE A 49 8.81 -4.00 -13.17
C ILE A 49 10.32 -4.23 -13.24
N ARG A 50 10.92 -4.85 -12.22
CA ARG A 50 12.34 -5.23 -12.19
C ARG A 50 12.72 -6.10 -13.37
N ALA A 51 11.90 -7.09 -13.73
CA ALA A 51 12.11 -7.92 -14.91
C ALA A 51 12.13 -7.12 -16.23
N LYS A 52 11.48 -5.95 -16.24
CA LYS A 52 11.45 -5.00 -17.36
C LYS A 52 12.29 -3.74 -17.11
N GLY A 53 13.16 -3.74 -16.09
CA GLY A 53 13.90 -2.55 -15.65
C GLY A 53 14.74 -1.90 -16.75
N LEU A 54 15.28 -2.71 -17.68
CA LEU A 54 16.04 -2.23 -18.83
C LEU A 54 15.22 -1.33 -19.78
N HIS A 55 13.89 -1.46 -19.82
CA HIS A 55 13.04 -0.59 -20.63
C HIS A 55 12.92 0.83 -20.09
N TYR A 56 13.28 1.04 -18.82
CA TYR A 56 13.24 2.35 -18.16
C TYR A 56 14.59 3.09 -18.23
N LEU A 57 15.62 2.46 -18.78
CA LEU A 57 16.93 3.08 -18.99
C LEU A 57 16.95 3.87 -20.31
N SER A 58 17.67 5.00 -20.31
CA SER A 58 17.94 5.76 -21.51
C SER A 58 18.90 5.01 -22.45
N LEU A 59 18.94 5.41 -23.73
CA LEU A 59 19.83 4.80 -24.73
C LEU A 59 21.31 4.89 -24.34
N GLU A 60 21.72 5.98 -23.68
CA GLU A 60 23.10 6.14 -23.24
C GLU A 60 23.44 5.20 -22.08
N GLU A 61 22.52 5.03 -21.13
CA GLU A 61 22.68 4.09 -20.01
C GLU A 61 22.73 2.63 -20.51
N LEU A 62 21.93 2.28 -21.52
CA LEU A 62 21.97 0.96 -22.14
C LEU A 62 23.32 0.68 -22.83
N ARG A 63 23.88 1.67 -23.54
CA ARG A 63 25.22 1.55 -24.15
C ARG A 63 26.34 1.46 -23.13
N GLN A 64 26.18 2.08 -21.95
CA GLN A 64 27.12 1.92 -20.85
C GLN A 64 27.03 0.53 -20.23
N LEU A 65 25.82 -0.02 -20.12
CA LEU A 65 25.59 -1.38 -19.64
C LEU A 65 26.23 -2.43 -20.57
N GLU A 66 26.11 -2.25 -21.89
CA GLU A 66 26.74 -3.12 -22.89
C GLU A 66 28.28 -3.09 -22.76
N ARG A 67 28.88 -1.89 -22.70
CA ARG A 67 30.32 -1.72 -22.47
C ARG A 67 30.80 -2.35 -21.16
N PHE A 68 29.97 -2.29 -20.12
CA PHE A 68 30.26 -2.91 -18.83
C PHE A 68 30.18 -4.44 -18.91
N GLN A 69 29.16 -4.97 -19.59
CA GLN A 69 29.02 -6.40 -19.83
C GLN A 69 30.25 -6.95 -20.58
N ASP A 70 30.68 -6.30 -21.66
CA ASP A 70 31.87 -6.71 -22.42
C ASP A 70 33.13 -6.76 -21.55
N ARG A 71 33.28 -5.80 -20.63
CA ARG A 71 34.42 -5.74 -19.70
C ARG A 71 34.41 -6.88 -18.69
N ILE A 72 33.23 -7.31 -18.23
CA ILE A 72 33.07 -8.34 -17.21
C ILE A 72 32.84 -9.72 -17.84
N GLN A 73 32.64 -9.81 -19.15
CA GLN A 73 32.43 -11.06 -19.90
C GLN A 73 33.45 -12.14 -19.51
N ALA A 74 34.74 -11.80 -19.46
CA ALA A 74 35.80 -12.74 -19.08
C ALA A 74 35.64 -13.27 -17.63
N ILE A 75 35.15 -12.44 -16.71
CA ILE A 75 34.87 -12.82 -15.32
C ILE A 75 33.65 -13.75 -15.27
N LEU A 76 32.60 -13.45 -16.04
CA LEU A 76 31.39 -14.30 -16.15
C LEU A 76 31.71 -15.66 -16.77
N ASP A 77 32.64 -15.71 -17.72
CA ASP A 77 33.14 -16.93 -18.38
C ASP A 77 34.09 -17.76 -17.48
N GLY A 78 34.27 -17.37 -16.22
CA GLY A 78 34.97 -18.15 -15.21
C GLY A 78 36.39 -17.68 -14.88
N ALA A 79 36.85 -16.55 -15.42
CA ALA A 79 38.15 -15.96 -15.07
C ALA A 79 38.10 -15.20 -13.72
N TRP A 80 37.59 -15.85 -12.67
CA TRP A 80 37.53 -15.31 -11.30
C TRP A 80 38.89 -14.89 -10.74
N SER A 81 39.99 -15.44 -11.30
CA SER A 81 41.35 -15.01 -10.97
C SER A 81 41.59 -13.53 -11.26
N GLN A 82 40.85 -12.90 -12.19
CA GLN A 82 40.96 -11.48 -12.50
C GLN A 82 40.39 -10.58 -11.38
N LEU A 83 39.46 -11.10 -10.57
CA LEU A 83 38.91 -10.41 -9.39
C LEU A 83 39.81 -10.51 -8.16
N ASN A 84 40.92 -11.26 -8.24
CA ASN A 84 41.91 -11.24 -7.18
C ASN A 84 42.54 -9.85 -7.10
N LEU A 85 42.51 -9.23 -5.92
CA LEU A 85 43.14 -7.94 -5.62
C LEU A 85 44.56 -7.84 -6.20
N GLY A 86 45.37 -8.90 -6.07
CA GLY A 86 46.73 -8.92 -6.63
C GLY A 86 46.78 -8.75 -8.15
N ASN A 87 45.84 -9.38 -8.87
CA ASN A 87 45.76 -9.29 -10.33
C ASN A 87 45.12 -7.97 -10.79
N MET A 88 44.14 -7.45 -10.04
CA MET A 88 43.57 -6.11 -10.29
C MET A 88 44.64 -5.02 -10.12
N LEU A 89 45.38 -5.04 -9.01
CA LEU A 89 46.47 -4.11 -8.74
C LEU A 89 47.60 -4.25 -9.76
N ALA A 90 47.94 -5.47 -10.18
CA ALA A 90 48.92 -5.70 -11.25
C ALA A 90 48.46 -5.13 -12.60
N ALA A 91 47.18 -5.31 -12.96
CA ALA A 91 46.61 -4.77 -14.18
C ALA A 91 46.56 -3.23 -14.17
N ILE A 92 46.21 -2.62 -13.04
CA ILE A 92 46.23 -1.17 -12.87
C ILE A 92 47.66 -0.63 -12.91
N ASN A 93 48.61 -1.30 -12.23
CA ASN A 93 50.02 -0.94 -12.25
C ASN A 93 50.59 -1.00 -13.68
N TYR A 94 50.20 -2.00 -14.46
CA TYR A 94 50.56 -2.09 -15.88
C TYR A 94 50.02 -0.90 -16.70
N ARG A 95 48.79 -0.44 -16.44
CA ARG A 95 48.21 0.75 -17.07
C ARG A 95 48.90 2.06 -16.64
N LEU A 96 49.31 2.17 -15.37
CA LEU A 96 50.02 3.32 -14.82
C LEU A 96 51.47 3.41 -15.33
N CYS A 97 52.17 2.28 -15.41
CA CYS A 97 53.58 2.21 -15.81
C CYS A 97 53.81 2.01 -17.31
N GLY A 98 52.81 1.56 -18.07
CA GLY A 98 52.91 1.20 -19.50
C GLY A 98 53.08 2.37 -20.50
N GLY A 99 53.24 3.60 -20.02
CA GLY A 99 53.30 4.81 -20.86
C GLY A 99 54.67 5.10 -21.48
N GLN A 100 55.22 4.21 -22.30
CA GLN A 100 56.46 4.47 -23.07
C GLN A 100 56.22 4.74 -24.58
N GLY A 101 54.97 4.89 -25.04
CA GLY A 101 54.68 5.00 -26.49
C GLY A 101 53.71 6.09 -26.94
N HIS A 102 52.61 6.34 -26.23
CA HIS A 102 51.67 7.43 -26.53
C HIS A 102 50.95 7.87 -25.25
N PRO A 103 50.85 9.18 -24.95
CA PRO A 103 50.22 9.69 -23.74
C PRO A 103 48.70 9.72 -23.94
N ASP A 104 48.05 8.57 -23.80
CA ASP A 104 46.61 8.58 -23.56
C ASP A 104 46.40 8.99 -22.09
N ASN A 105 46.44 10.31 -21.85
CA ASN A 105 46.36 10.91 -20.52
C ASN A 105 45.06 10.49 -19.80
N GLN A 106 44.02 10.14 -20.57
CA GLN A 106 42.75 9.60 -20.09
C GLN A 106 42.89 8.19 -19.47
N LEU A 107 43.62 7.26 -20.11
CA LEU A 107 43.82 5.91 -19.57
C LEU A 107 44.59 5.93 -18.24
N ARG A 108 45.52 6.88 -18.09
CA ARG A 108 46.28 7.06 -16.85
C ARG A 108 45.43 7.70 -15.75
N ALA A 109 44.64 8.72 -16.09
CA ALA A 109 43.70 9.35 -15.17
C ALA A 109 42.63 8.35 -14.68
N ASP A 110 42.09 7.50 -15.56
CA ASP A 110 41.13 6.47 -15.20
C ASP A 110 41.72 5.43 -14.24
N ALA A 111 42.98 5.04 -14.49
CA ALA A 111 43.72 4.11 -13.63
C ALA A 111 44.00 4.71 -12.24
N GLU A 112 44.39 5.99 -12.16
CA GLU A 112 44.57 6.71 -10.88
C GLU A 112 43.26 6.77 -10.08
N LEU A 113 42.13 7.03 -10.76
CA LEU A 113 40.81 7.09 -10.15
C LEU A 113 40.30 5.70 -9.68
N GLU A 114 40.70 4.63 -10.37
CA GLU A 114 40.42 3.25 -9.99
C GLU A 114 41.22 2.83 -8.74
N VAL A 115 42.51 3.19 -8.64
CA VAL A 115 43.33 2.96 -7.44
C VAL A 115 42.75 3.68 -6.23
N ALA A 116 42.37 4.95 -6.39
CA ALA A 116 41.79 5.75 -5.30
C ALA A 116 40.51 5.09 -4.76
N ARG A 117 39.64 4.57 -5.63
CA ARG A 117 38.41 3.86 -5.24
C ARG A 117 38.68 2.56 -4.49
N ILE A 118 39.65 1.76 -4.94
CA ILE A 118 40.02 0.52 -4.25
C ILE A 118 40.60 0.85 -2.86
N ALA A 119 41.46 1.86 -2.76
CA ALA A 119 42.04 2.29 -1.49
C ALA A 119 40.97 2.78 -0.50
N ASP A 120 39.99 3.56 -0.97
CA ASP A 120 38.87 4.03 -0.15
C ASP A 120 37.94 2.88 0.30
N SER A 121 37.63 1.94 -0.60
CA SER A 121 36.87 0.73 -0.27
C SER A 121 37.57 -0.14 0.79
N LEU A 122 38.89 -0.31 0.69
CA LEU A 122 39.71 -1.00 1.69
C LEU A 122 39.70 -0.27 3.03
N LEU A 123 39.84 1.06 3.02
CA LEU A 123 39.82 1.88 4.23
C LEU A 123 38.46 1.81 4.93
N MET A 124 37.36 1.84 4.17
CA MET A 124 36.00 1.66 4.70
C MET A 124 35.78 0.26 5.28
N SER A 125 36.32 -0.78 4.63
CA SER A 125 36.24 -2.15 5.13
C SER A 125 37.06 -2.35 6.42
N LEU A 126 38.24 -1.73 6.52
CA LEU A 126 39.13 -1.87 7.69
C LEU A 126 38.66 -1.04 8.90
N THR A 127 37.97 0.07 8.66
CA THR A 127 37.44 0.93 9.74
C THR A 127 36.08 0.49 10.27
N GLY A 128 35.44 -0.50 9.64
CA GLY A 128 34.15 -1.06 10.09
C GLY A 128 32.97 -0.09 10.04
N ARG A 129 33.11 1.03 9.31
CA ARG A 129 32.14 2.15 9.31
C ARG A 129 31.27 2.25 8.06
N GLY A 130 31.30 1.26 7.16
CA GLY A 130 30.60 1.37 5.88
C GLY A 130 29.97 0.08 5.38
N ARG A 131 28.83 0.21 4.71
CA ARG A 131 28.23 -0.81 3.85
C ARG A 131 29.16 -1.02 2.66
N TYR A 132 29.50 -2.26 2.32
CA TYR A 132 30.40 -2.58 1.20
C TYR A 132 29.91 -1.93 -0.10
N ARG A 133 30.77 -1.14 -0.75
CA ARG A 133 30.53 -0.55 -2.07
C ARG A 133 31.51 -1.18 -3.06
N SER A 134 30.97 -1.70 -4.17
CA SER A 134 31.76 -2.37 -5.20
C SER A 134 32.85 -1.42 -5.73
N PRO A 135 34.13 -1.85 -5.77
CA PRO A 135 35.21 -1.09 -6.40
C PRO A 135 35.14 -1.13 -7.92
N LEU A 136 34.47 -2.13 -8.51
CA LEU A 136 34.12 -2.08 -9.92
C LEU A 136 33.15 -0.91 -10.12
N GLN A 137 33.59 0.02 -10.96
CA GLN A 137 32.95 1.24 -11.48
C GLN A 137 31.49 1.39 -11.08
N GLU A 138 31.12 2.55 -10.54
CA GLU A 138 29.73 2.91 -10.20
C GLU A 138 28.78 2.43 -11.30
N MET A 139 28.14 1.28 -11.07
CA MET A 139 26.93 0.96 -11.81
C MET A 139 26.04 2.17 -11.62
N ASN A 140 25.56 2.77 -12.71
CA ASN A 140 24.75 3.99 -12.63
C ASN A 140 23.74 3.83 -11.50
N ASP A 141 23.59 4.86 -10.68
CA ASP A 141 22.68 4.83 -9.53
C ASP A 141 21.27 4.37 -9.95
N SER A 142 20.87 4.62 -11.21
CA SER A 142 19.65 4.09 -11.84
C SER A 142 19.53 2.56 -11.81
N ILE A 143 20.61 1.82 -12.06
CA ILE A 143 20.63 0.35 -12.07
C ILE A 143 20.65 -0.19 -10.64
N ILE A 144 21.41 0.46 -9.76
CA ILE A 144 21.46 0.10 -8.34
C ILE A 144 20.09 0.30 -7.71
N THR A 145 19.45 1.44 -7.95
CA THR A 145 18.09 1.73 -7.50
C THR A 145 17.10 0.71 -8.08
N LEU A 146 17.11 0.43 -9.39
CA LEU A 146 16.28 -0.63 -10.00
C LEU A 146 16.52 -2.03 -9.39
N SER A 147 17.74 -2.34 -8.95
CA SER A 147 18.07 -3.62 -8.30
C SER A 147 17.63 -3.68 -6.83
N GLN A 148 17.48 -2.52 -6.19
CA GLN A 148 17.01 -2.34 -4.81
C GLN A 148 15.50 -2.15 -4.72
N VAL A 149 14.82 -2.04 -5.86
CA VAL A 149 13.36 -2.08 -5.95
C VAL A 149 12.89 -3.49 -5.56
N GLU A 150 12.82 -3.74 -4.26
CA GLU A 150 12.07 -4.84 -3.65
C GLU A 150 10.60 -4.43 -3.56
N SER A 151 9.72 -5.43 -3.44
CA SER A 151 8.30 -5.21 -3.25
C SER A 151 8.08 -4.25 -2.07
N GLU A 152 7.43 -3.13 -2.36
CA GLU A 152 7.29 -2.04 -1.40
C GLU A 152 5.89 -2.10 -0.81
N TYR A 153 5.82 -2.44 0.47
CA TYR A 153 4.60 -2.27 1.25
C TYR A 153 4.19 -0.79 1.24
N LEU A 154 2.88 -0.54 1.16
CA LEU A 154 2.33 0.81 1.22
C LEU A 154 2.45 1.37 2.65
N LEU A 155 3.68 1.74 3.01
CA LEU A 155 4.04 2.25 4.32
C LEU A 155 4.26 3.75 4.25
N THR A 156 3.77 4.47 5.26
CA THR A 156 4.04 5.90 5.43
C THR A 156 4.48 6.18 6.86
N ASN A 157 4.95 7.40 7.11
CA ASN A 157 5.37 7.87 8.44
C ASN A 157 6.45 6.97 9.07
N GLU A 158 7.52 6.69 8.31
CA GLU A 158 8.66 5.84 8.72
C GLU A 158 8.25 4.39 9.07
N GLY A 159 7.21 3.87 8.43
CA GLY A 159 6.73 2.49 8.63
C GLY A 159 5.76 2.33 9.80
N ARG A 160 5.28 3.43 10.39
CA ARG A 160 4.26 3.41 11.45
C ARG A 160 2.84 3.27 10.92
N LEU A 161 2.61 3.63 9.66
CA LEU A 161 1.31 3.52 9.01
C LEU A 161 1.44 2.60 7.80
N GLY A 162 0.49 1.69 7.65
CA GLY A 162 0.37 0.77 6.51
C GLY A 162 -1.02 0.83 5.90
N PHE A 163 -1.12 0.63 4.59
CA PHE A 163 -2.40 0.66 3.88
C PHE A 163 -2.67 -0.67 3.18
N VAL A 164 -3.92 -1.12 3.25
CA VAL A 164 -4.47 -2.17 2.37
C VAL A 164 -5.61 -1.56 1.59
N LEU A 165 -5.45 -1.48 0.27
CA LEU A 165 -6.48 -1.04 -0.65
C LEU A 165 -7.28 -2.27 -1.06
N LEU A 166 -8.61 -2.17 -1.10
CA LEU A 166 -9.47 -3.23 -1.60
C LEU A 166 -10.66 -2.64 -2.31
N ARG A 167 -11.28 -3.46 -3.16
CA ARG A 167 -12.54 -3.14 -3.81
C ARG A 167 -13.61 -4.08 -3.33
N MET A 168 -14.82 -3.58 -3.23
CA MET A 168 -15.96 -4.41 -2.88
C MET A 168 -16.71 -4.81 -4.14
N SER A 169 -17.12 -6.08 -4.20
CA SER A 169 -17.97 -6.56 -5.27
C SER A 169 -19.37 -5.93 -5.15
N ASP A 170 -19.81 -5.24 -6.19
CA ASP A 170 -21.12 -4.59 -6.20
C ASP A 170 -22.23 -5.62 -6.49
N ASP A 171 -23.06 -5.90 -5.49
CA ASP A 171 -24.27 -6.71 -5.66
C ASP A 171 -25.38 -5.77 -6.13
N LYS A 172 -25.55 -5.67 -7.47
CA LYS A 172 -26.36 -4.64 -8.16
C LYS A 172 -27.83 -4.57 -7.73
N ASP A 173 -28.33 -5.56 -7.00
CA ASP A 173 -29.74 -5.72 -6.63
C ASP A 173 -30.08 -5.24 -5.20
N GLN A 174 -29.13 -4.65 -4.44
CA GLN A 174 -29.40 -4.17 -3.08
C GLN A 174 -29.38 -2.63 -2.99
N PHE A 175 -30.50 -2.06 -2.54
CA PHE A 175 -30.67 -0.63 -2.19
C PHE A 175 -29.61 -0.09 -1.22
N ALA A 176 -28.94 -0.98 -0.49
CA ALA A 176 -27.83 -0.66 0.40
C ALA A 176 -26.54 -1.31 -0.14
N ARG A 177 -26.06 -0.80 -1.28
CA ARG A 177 -24.81 -1.21 -1.93
C ARG A 177 -23.70 -1.45 -0.89
N GLY A 178 -23.03 -2.59 -0.99
CA GLY A 178 -21.88 -2.93 -0.14
C GLY A 178 -22.16 -3.16 1.36
N SER A 179 -23.39 -3.02 1.88
CA SER A 179 -23.64 -3.12 3.34
C SER A 179 -23.27 -4.48 3.94
N ARG A 180 -23.44 -5.56 3.18
CA ARG A 180 -23.00 -6.91 3.59
C ARG A 180 -21.47 -7.00 3.58
N ALA A 181 -20.82 -6.56 2.50
CA ALA A 181 -19.38 -6.55 2.37
C ALA A 181 -18.70 -5.72 3.47
N ILE A 182 -19.22 -4.53 3.78
CA ILE A 182 -18.71 -3.66 4.86
C ILE A 182 -18.85 -4.31 6.23
N ARG A 183 -19.97 -5.01 6.50
CA ARG A 183 -20.15 -5.74 7.76
C ARG A 183 -19.16 -6.88 7.92
N GLU A 184 -18.96 -7.66 6.86
CA GLU A 184 -17.96 -8.74 6.87
C GLU A 184 -16.54 -8.17 6.98
N LEU A 185 -16.23 -7.09 6.27
CA LEU A 185 -14.95 -6.40 6.36
C LEU A 185 -14.66 -5.94 7.80
N ARG A 186 -15.63 -5.31 8.47
CA ARG A 186 -15.49 -4.94 9.90
C ARG A 186 -15.33 -6.16 10.80
N ARG A 187 -16.01 -7.29 10.50
CA ARG A 187 -15.88 -8.54 11.26
C ARG A 187 -14.48 -9.14 11.11
N LEU A 188 -13.93 -9.15 9.90
CA LEU A 188 -12.57 -9.64 9.63
C LEU A 188 -11.52 -8.73 10.29
N ILE A 189 -11.67 -7.41 10.14
CA ILE A 189 -10.80 -6.43 10.80
C ILE A 189 -10.82 -6.63 12.31
N ALA A 190 -11.98 -6.84 12.93
CA ALA A 190 -12.08 -7.09 14.37
C ALA A 190 -11.37 -8.40 14.80
N GLN A 191 -11.39 -9.45 13.97
CA GLN A 191 -10.67 -10.69 14.24
C GLN A 191 -9.16 -10.49 14.18
N VAL A 192 -8.66 -9.75 13.19
CA VAL A 192 -7.23 -9.44 13.08
C VAL A 192 -6.80 -8.49 14.20
N GLN A 193 -7.61 -7.48 14.53
CA GLN A 193 -7.39 -6.55 15.65
C GLN A 193 -7.26 -7.28 17.00
N ALA A 194 -8.01 -8.37 17.21
CA ALA A 194 -7.92 -9.19 18.42
C ALA A 194 -6.60 -9.99 18.51
N ARG A 195 -5.99 -10.33 17.37
CA ARG A 195 -4.71 -11.04 17.29
C ARG A 195 -3.51 -10.09 17.42
N PHE A 196 -3.69 -8.83 17.02
CA PHE A 196 -2.65 -7.79 17.07
C PHE A 196 -3.10 -6.58 17.88
N PRO A 197 -3.14 -6.67 19.23
CA PRO A 197 -3.61 -5.58 20.08
C PRO A 197 -2.68 -4.35 20.08
N GLU A 198 -1.43 -4.51 19.65
CA GLU A 198 -0.44 -3.43 19.59
C GLU A 198 -0.61 -2.51 18.38
N ALA A 199 -1.29 -2.98 17.33
CA ALA A 199 -1.59 -2.20 16.13
C ALA A 199 -3.04 -1.73 16.15
N LYS A 200 -3.31 -0.50 15.72
CA LYS A 200 -4.66 0.02 15.52
C LYS A 200 -5.07 -0.15 14.07
N ILE A 201 -6.20 -0.79 13.82
CA ILE A 201 -6.73 -0.98 12.47
C ILE A 201 -7.95 -0.08 12.27
N GLY A 202 -7.83 0.87 11.35
CA GLY A 202 -8.89 1.74 10.88
C GLY A 202 -9.44 1.29 9.53
N LEU A 203 -10.68 1.70 9.24
CA LEU A 203 -11.35 1.45 7.96
C LEU A 203 -11.91 2.77 7.44
N THR A 204 -11.65 3.07 6.17
CA THR A 204 -12.14 4.25 5.46
C THR A 204 -12.40 3.92 3.99
N GLY A 205 -12.83 4.91 3.21
CA GLY A 205 -13.28 4.79 1.83
C GLY A 205 -14.70 5.32 1.67
N LEU A 206 -15.00 5.85 0.48
CA LEU A 206 -16.30 6.41 0.15
C LEU A 206 -17.49 5.50 0.52
N PRO A 207 -17.52 4.21 0.12
CA PRO A 207 -18.65 3.33 0.44
C PRO A 207 -18.80 3.06 1.94
N VAL A 208 -17.69 3.06 2.69
CA VAL A 208 -17.71 2.88 4.14
C VAL A 208 -18.29 4.12 4.81
N MET A 209 -17.87 5.31 4.37
CA MET A 209 -18.37 6.57 4.91
C MET A 209 -19.86 6.75 4.62
N GLU A 210 -20.31 6.49 3.39
CA GLU A 210 -21.73 6.54 3.02
C GLU A 210 -22.57 5.56 3.86
N ASN A 211 -22.05 4.35 4.11
CA ASN A 211 -22.72 3.39 4.99
C ASN A 211 -22.85 3.90 6.43
N ASP A 212 -21.79 4.49 6.96
CA ASP A 212 -21.77 5.03 8.32
C ASP A 212 -22.71 6.23 8.46
N GLU A 213 -22.71 7.14 7.48
CA GLU A 213 -23.63 8.28 7.42
C GLU A 213 -25.09 7.82 7.32
N MET A 214 -25.39 6.86 6.46
CA MET A 214 -26.74 6.30 6.34
C MET A 214 -27.21 5.67 7.65
N ARG A 215 -26.36 4.90 8.34
CA ARG A 215 -26.72 4.23 9.61
C ARG A 215 -26.90 5.22 10.75
N ALA A 216 -26.05 6.24 10.84
CA ALA A 216 -26.21 7.32 11.80
C ALA A 216 -27.53 8.08 11.55
N SER A 217 -27.77 8.49 10.30
CA SER A 217 -28.98 9.21 9.90
C SER A 217 -30.27 8.41 10.18
N GLN A 218 -30.29 7.11 9.87
CA GLN A 218 -31.43 6.25 10.18
C GLN A 218 -31.70 6.14 11.67
N ARG A 219 -30.65 5.96 12.49
CA ARG A 219 -30.77 5.88 13.95
C ARG A 219 -31.34 7.18 14.52
N ASP A 220 -30.82 8.32 14.08
CA ASP A 220 -31.22 9.62 14.58
C ASP A 220 -32.65 9.97 14.15
N THR A 221 -33.01 9.66 12.90
CA THR A 221 -34.37 9.85 12.39
C THR A 221 -35.39 9.02 13.17
N ILE A 222 -35.07 7.76 13.50
CA ILE A 222 -35.96 6.90 14.29
C ILE A 222 -36.11 7.44 15.72
N GLN A 223 -35.01 7.84 16.36
CA GLN A 223 -35.05 8.39 17.72
C GLN A 223 -35.84 9.69 17.78
N ALA A 224 -35.56 10.62 16.87
CA ALA A 224 -36.30 11.88 16.76
C ALA A 224 -37.78 11.63 16.44
N GLY A 225 -38.09 10.66 15.57
CA GLY A 225 -39.45 10.26 15.25
C GLY A 225 -40.22 9.74 16.47
N ILE A 226 -39.61 8.88 17.29
CA ILE A 226 -40.23 8.38 18.53
C ILE A 226 -40.46 9.52 19.52
N VAL A 227 -39.47 10.39 19.73
CA VAL A 227 -39.59 11.54 20.64
C VAL A 227 -40.69 12.49 20.18
N SER A 228 -40.75 12.78 18.88
CA SER A 228 -41.79 13.62 18.27
C SER A 228 -43.17 12.99 18.43
N LEU A 229 -43.31 11.68 18.17
CA LEU A 229 -44.58 10.97 18.33
C LEU A 229 -45.09 11.02 19.76
N VAL A 230 -44.22 10.78 20.74
CA VAL A 230 -44.56 10.89 22.17
C VAL A 230 -44.93 12.33 22.52
N GLY A 231 -44.18 13.32 22.02
CA GLY A 231 -44.46 14.74 22.23
C GLY A 231 -45.84 15.15 21.71
N VAL A 232 -46.20 14.73 20.49
CA VAL A 232 -47.53 14.98 19.90
C VAL A 232 -48.63 14.27 20.68
N ALA A 233 -48.40 13.02 21.12
CA ALA A 233 -49.36 12.29 21.94
C ALA A 233 -49.62 13.02 23.28
N CYS A 234 -48.57 13.49 23.96
CA CYS A 234 -48.68 14.28 25.18
C CYS A 234 -49.43 15.60 24.96
N LEU A 235 -49.15 16.30 23.85
CA LEU A 235 -49.84 17.55 23.50
C LEU A 235 -51.34 17.33 23.30
N PHE A 236 -51.74 16.27 22.60
CA PHE A 236 -53.14 15.92 22.44
C PHE A 236 -53.80 15.54 23.78
N ILE A 237 -53.11 14.78 24.64
CA ILE A 237 -53.64 14.46 25.98
C ILE A 237 -53.90 15.73 26.78
N ALA A 238 -52.96 16.68 26.78
CA ALA A 238 -53.12 17.96 27.47
C ALA A 238 -54.25 18.81 26.87
N GLY A 239 -54.37 18.86 25.54
CA GLY A 239 -55.39 19.65 24.85
C GLY A 239 -56.82 19.12 25.00
N PHE A 240 -57.01 17.80 25.01
CA PHE A 240 -58.34 17.17 25.10
C PHE A 240 -58.75 16.82 26.54
N GLY A 241 -57.85 16.92 27.52
CA GLY A 241 -58.17 16.68 28.94
C GLY A 241 -58.52 15.23 29.30
N GLY A 242 -58.18 14.26 28.45
CA GLY A 242 -58.45 12.83 28.67
C GLY A 242 -57.70 11.94 27.67
N LEU A 243 -57.53 10.64 27.98
CA LEU A 243 -56.66 9.75 27.20
C LEU A 243 -57.32 9.08 25.98
N ARG A 244 -58.65 8.92 25.98
CA ARG A 244 -59.34 8.09 24.98
C ARG A 244 -59.30 8.68 23.57
N HIS A 245 -59.69 9.94 23.42
CA HIS A 245 -59.76 10.60 22.11
C HIS A 245 -58.39 10.86 21.49
N PRO A 246 -57.38 11.38 22.23
CA PRO A 246 -56.01 11.54 21.71
C PRO A 246 -55.38 10.26 21.19
N LEU A 247 -55.56 9.15 21.90
CA LEU A 247 -54.94 7.88 21.52
C LEU A 247 -55.56 7.34 20.21
N MET A 248 -56.87 7.52 20.02
CA MET A 248 -57.52 7.19 18.74
C MET A 248 -56.98 8.05 17.58
N THR A 249 -56.73 9.33 17.81
CA THR A 249 -56.13 10.23 16.79
C THR A 249 -54.71 9.81 16.43
N VAL A 250 -53.86 9.50 17.41
CA VAL A 250 -52.50 9.01 17.15
C VAL A 250 -52.52 7.67 16.41
N ALA A 251 -53.43 6.75 16.78
CA ALA A 251 -53.58 5.47 16.07
C ALA A 251 -54.00 5.68 14.61
N ALA A 252 -54.94 6.59 14.34
CA ALA A 252 -55.35 6.94 12.98
C ALA A 252 -54.18 7.53 12.17
N LEU A 253 -53.35 8.39 12.79
CA LEU A 253 -52.15 8.95 12.17
C LEU A 253 -51.14 7.84 11.79
N LEU A 254 -50.86 6.92 12.71
CA LEU A 254 -49.95 5.80 12.45
C LEU A 254 -50.46 4.90 11.32
N LEU A 255 -51.76 4.62 11.28
CA LEU A 255 -52.37 3.82 10.21
C LEU A 255 -52.22 4.50 8.84
N ALA A 256 -52.41 5.82 8.78
CA ALA A 256 -52.23 6.59 7.54
C ALA A 256 -50.76 6.60 7.08
N ILE A 257 -49.80 6.77 7.99
CA ILE A 257 -48.36 6.70 7.70
C ILE A 257 -47.98 5.30 7.20
N ALA A 258 -48.46 4.25 7.86
CA ALA A 258 -48.20 2.86 7.47
C ALA A 258 -48.75 2.57 6.07
N TRP A 259 -49.95 3.06 5.74
CA TRP A 259 -50.51 2.90 4.40
C TRP A 259 -49.72 3.64 3.33
N SER A 260 -49.29 4.88 3.63
CA SER A 260 -48.48 5.69 2.70
C SER A 260 -47.12 5.04 2.41
N LEU A 261 -46.40 4.62 3.45
CA LEU A 261 -45.11 3.94 3.31
C LEU A 261 -45.25 2.58 2.63
N GLY A 262 -46.25 1.79 3.02
CA GLY A 262 -46.51 0.47 2.42
C GLY A 262 -46.82 0.57 0.92
N TYR A 263 -47.61 1.58 0.51
CA TYR A 263 -47.85 1.85 -0.89
C TYR A 263 -46.56 2.25 -1.62
N ALA A 264 -45.76 3.15 -1.04
CA ALA A 264 -44.50 3.59 -1.63
C ALA A 264 -43.51 2.42 -1.85
N THR A 265 -43.40 1.50 -0.88
CA THR A 265 -42.53 0.31 -0.98
C THR A 265 -43.01 -0.73 -2.00
N LEU A 266 -44.31 -0.79 -2.27
CA LEU A 266 -44.86 -1.70 -3.29
C LEU A 266 -44.84 -1.11 -4.70
N ALA A 267 -44.91 0.21 -4.82
CA ALA A 267 -45.00 0.92 -6.09
C ALA A 267 -43.64 1.17 -6.77
N VAL A 268 -42.57 1.24 -5.98
CA VAL A 268 -41.18 1.44 -6.42
C VAL A 268 -40.42 0.13 -6.31
#